data_AF-A0A2D5VMS7-F1
#
_entry.id   AF-A0A2D5VMS7-F1
#
_cell.length_a   1.000
_cell.length_b   1.000
_cell.length_c   1.000
_cell.angle_alpha   90.00
_cell.angle_beta   90.00
_cell.angle_gamma   90.00
#
_symmetry.space_group_name_H-M   'P 1'
#
loop_
_entity.id
_entity.type
_entity.pdbx_description
1 polymer ?
#
loop_
_entity_poly.entity_id
_entity_poly.type
_entity_poly.pdbx_seq_one_letter_code
_entity_poly.pdbx_strand_id
1 'polypeptide(L)'
;MAYVRQFAADFRATARDIRSLDLTDGAQQNQAIELLVSKLSGFSRGKLAQDTQMLISEQAFRYEVFVEERVRKLALMHRQALSSAVKEITVLMGSQMADEDAAIVMAVLHAIEYQLLLDGEDSDAPERILRRYLSMLMPMLVQPDLL
;
A
#
# COMPACT_ATOMS: atom_id res chain seq x y z
N MET A 1 4.24 10.48 -11.23
CA MET A 1 3.34 11.31 -10.38
C MET A 1 1.87 11.23 -10.75
N ALA A 2 1.45 11.23 -12.03
CA ALA A 2 0.03 11.13 -12.40
C ALA A 2 -0.61 9.82 -11.89
N TYR A 3 0.10 8.70 -12.03
CA TYR A 3 -0.34 7.40 -11.55
C TYR A 3 -0.57 7.34 -10.02
N VAL A 4 0.39 7.82 -9.21
CA VAL A 4 0.23 7.87 -7.74
C VAL A 4 -0.93 8.76 -7.31
N ARG A 5 -1.18 9.86 -8.03
CA ARG A 5 -2.33 10.73 -7.75
C ARG A 5 -3.66 10.05 -8.07
N GLN A 6 -3.72 9.31 -9.18
CA GLN A 6 -4.89 8.51 -9.54
C GLN A 6 -5.14 7.41 -8.50
N PHE A 7 -4.09 6.67 -8.12
CA PHE A 7 -4.16 5.68 -7.05
C PHE A 7 -4.71 6.28 -5.75
N ALA A 8 -4.17 7.41 -5.30
CA ALA A 8 -4.65 8.07 -4.08
C ALA A 8 -6.14 8.44 -4.18
N ALA A 9 -6.64 8.83 -5.36
CA ALA A 9 -8.06 9.09 -5.56
C ALA A 9 -8.91 7.81 -5.50
N ASP A 10 -8.49 6.75 -6.22
CA ASP A 10 -9.20 5.47 -6.26
C ASP A 10 -9.23 4.78 -4.88
N PHE A 11 -8.15 4.94 -4.12
CA PHE A 11 -8.05 4.37 -2.79
C PHE A 11 -8.87 5.14 -1.76
N ARG A 12 -8.99 6.48 -1.88
CA ARG A 12 -9.93 7.26 -1.06
C ARG A 12 -11.38 6.84 -1.31
N ALA A 13 -11.75 6.56 -2.56
CA ALA A 13 -13.08 6.04 -2.87
C ALA A 13 -13.30 4.70 -2.18
N THR A 14 -12.33 3.79 -2.29
CA THR A 14 -12.38 2.48 -1.65
C THR A 14 -12.48 2.58 -0.12
N ALA A 15 -11.72 3.50 0.51
CA ALA A 15 -11.78 3.72 1.96
C ALA A 15 -13.16 4.23 2.41
N ARG A 16 -13.86 5.02 1.59
CA ARG A 16 -15.24 5.45 1.88
C ARG A 16 -16.22 4.29 1.77
N ASP A 17 -16.05 3.43 0.76
CA ASP A 17 -16.88 2.24 0.60
C ASP A 17 -16.72 1.31 1.81
N ILE A 18 -15.48 1.12 2.28
CA ILE A 18 -15.19 0.30 3.46
C ILE A 18 -15.76 0.91 4.74
N ARG A 19 -15.76 2.24 4.90
CA ARG A 19 -16.40 2.90 6.06
C ARG A 19 -17.90 2.65 6.15
N SER A 20 -18.56 2.30 5.05
CA SER A 20 -19.98 1.95 5.07
C SER A 20 -20.25 0.53 5.58
N LEU A 21 -19.19 -0.28 5.72
CA LEU A 21 -19.26 -1.66 6.21
C LEU A 21 -19.16 -1.70 7.73
N ASP A 22 -19.89 -2.62 8.34
CA ASP A 22 -19.69 -2.99 9.73
C ASP A 22 -18.49 -3.94 9.84
N LEU A 23 -17.33 -3.39 10.21
CA LEU A 23 -16.10 -4.15 10.32
C LEU A 23 -16.04 -5.08 11.55
N THR A 24 -17.04 -5.04 12.44
CA THR A 24 -17.22 -6.02 13.53
C THR A 24 -17.87 -7.31 13.04
N ASP A 25 -18.61 -7.24 11.93
CA ASP A 25 -19.15 -8.40 11.24
C ASP A 25 -18.06 -9.07 10.39
N GLY A 26 -17.84 -10.37 10.61
CA GLY A 26 -16.75 -11.11 9.96
C GLY A 26 -16.90 -11.20 8.42
N ALA A 27 -18.13 -11.20 7.90
CA ALA A 27 -18.34 -11.26 6.45
C ALA A 27 -18.04 -9.91 5.79
N GLN A 28 -18.51 -8.82 6.37
CA GLN A 28 -18.22 -7.45 5.93
C GLN A 28 -16.75 -7.07 6.12
N GLN A 29 -16.11 -7.54 7.20
CA GLN A 29 -14.66 -7.40 7.38
C GLN A 29 -13.88 -8.12 6.28
N ASN A 30 -14.25 -9.36 5.94
CA ASN A 30 -13.61 -10.08 4.83
C ASN A 30 -13.84 -9.37 3.49
N GLN A 31 -15.02 -8.81 3.27
CA GLN A 31 -15.29 -7.99 2.08
C GLN A 31 -14.37 -6.77 2.01
N ALA A 32 -14.18 -6.06 3.12
CA ALA A 32 -13.25 -4.93 3.19
C ALA A 32 -11.81 -5.35 2.87
N ILE A 33 -11.37 -6.52 3.38
CA ILE A 33 -10.05 -7.08 3.11
C ILE A 33 -9.89 -7.35 1.61
N GLU A 34 -10.83 -8.06 0.97
CA GLU A 34 -10.70 -8.39 -0.46
C GLU A 34 -10.72 -7.14 -1.35
N LEU A 35 -11.51 -6.11 -1.01
CA LEU A 35 -11.48 -4.83 -1.70
C LEU A 35 -10.10 -4.17 -1.61
N LEU A 36 -9.51 -4.11 -0.42
CA LEU A 36 -8.18 -3.55 -0.22
C LEU A 36 -7.10 -4.37 -0.93
N VAL A 37 -7.17 -5.70 -0.86
CA VAL A 37 -6.25 -6.60 -1.55
C VAL A 37 -6.27 -6.32 -3.05
N SER A 38 -7.45 -6.28 -3.66
CA SER A 38 -7.61 -6.01 -5.09
C SER A 38 -7.02 -4.65 -5.49
N LYS A 39 -7.26 -3.61 -4.71
CA LYS A 39 -6.77 -2.25 -5.01
C LYS A 39 -5.25 -2.13 -4.83
N LEU A 40 -4.70 -2.68 -3.76
CA LEU A 40 -3.26 -2.61 -3.48
C LEU A 40 -2.45 -3.49 -4.44
N SER A 41 -2.92 -4.71 -4.75
CA SER A 41 -2.23 -5.58 -5.70
C SER A 41 -2.31 -5.02 -7.13
N GLY A 42 -3.47 -4.48 -7.52
CA GLY A 42 -3.64 -3.77 -8.79
C GLY A 42 -2.72 -2.55 -8.90
N PHE A 43 -2.55 -1.80 -7.81
CA PHE A 43 -1.60 -0.69 -7.77
C PHE A 43 -0.16 -1.15 -7.99
N SER A 44 0.31 -2.16 -7.25
CA SER A 44 1.68 -2.66 -7.37
C SER A 44 1.97 -3.20 -8.79
N ARG A 45 1.02 -3.90 -9.41
CA ARG A 45 1.16 -4.36 -10.80
C ARG A 45 1.13 -3.22 -11.81
N GLY A 46 0.19 -2.28 -11.68
CA GLY A 46 0.15 -1.14 -12.60
C GLY A 46 1.38 -0.23 -12.46
N LYS A 47 1.99 -0.16 -11.27
CA LYS A 47 3.27 0.55 -11.07
C LYS A 47 4.39 -0.16 -11.84
N LEU A 48 4.44 -1.49 -11.78
CA LEU A 48 5.41 -2.30 -12.53
C LEU A 48 5.26 -2.11 -14.04
N ALA A 49 4.04 -2.15 -14.56
CA ALA A 49 3.75 -2.01 -15.99
C ALA A 49 4.01 -0.59 -16.53
N GLN A 50 3.72 0.45 -15.73
CA GLN A 50 3.82 1.84 -16.19
C GLN A 50 5.21 2.45 -16.00
N ASP A 51 5.96 2.03 -14.98
CA ASP A 51 7.21 2.70 -14.62
C ASP A 51 8.23 1.77 -13.94
N THR A 52 8.53 0.63 -14.57
CA THR A 52 9.55 -0.33 -14.11
C THR A 52 10.89 0.34 -13.83
N GLN A 53 11.31 1.31 -14.66
CA GLN A 53 12.58 2.01 -14.50
C GLN A 53 12.63 2.87 -13.23
N MET A 54 11.54 3.58 -12.89
CA MET A 54 11.44 4.30 -11.63
C MET A 54 11.46 3.32 -10.45
N LEU A 55 10.73 2.21 -10.55
CA LEU A 55 10.71 1.16 -9.52
C LEU A 55 12.12 0.60 -9.24
N ILE A 56 12.87 0.26 -10.29
CA ILE A 56 14.26 -0.20 -10.16
C ILE A 56 15.12 0.89 -9.51
N SER A 57 14.92 2.15 -9.92
CA SER A 57 15.65 3.30 -9.33
C SER A 57 15.34 3.45 -7.84
N GLU A 58 14.07 3.37 -7.43
CA GLU A 58 13.65 3.40 -6.03
C GLU A 58 14.30 2.28 -5.21
N GLN A 59 14.35 1.06 -5.74
CA GLN A 59 15.02 -0.06 -5.06
C GLN A 59 16.53 0.18 -4.96
N ALA A 60 17.18 0.65 -6.02
CA ALA A 60 18.60 0.91 -6.01
C ALA A 60 18.99 2.06 -5.05
N PHE A 61 18.10 3.04 -4.83
CA PHE A 61 18.24 4.04 -3.77
C PHE A 61 18.13 3.44 -2.36
N ARG A 62 17.22 2.48 -2.13
CA ARG A 62 17.06 1.83 -0.82
C ARG A 62 18.32 1.11 -0.38
N TYR A 63 19.10 0.57 -1.31
CA TYR A 63 20.39 -0.07 -1.04
C TYR A 63 21.58 0.89 -1.07
N GLU A 64 21.33 2.21 -1.15
CA GLU A 64 22.36 3.26 -1.22
C GLU A 64 23.32 3.13 -2.42
N VAL A 65 22.94 2.36 -3.44
CA VAL A 65 23.78 2.06 -4.61
C VAL A 65 23.84 3.25 -5.59
N PHE A 66 22.92 4.21 -5.50
CA PHE A 66 22.89 5.39 -6.38
C PHE A 66 23.34 6.70 -5.72
N VAL A 67 24.24 7.40 -6.41
CA VAL A 67 24.93 8.62 -5.93
C VAL A 67 24.40 9.91 -6.60
N GLU A 68 23.46 9.83 -7.56
CA GLU A 68 22.97 11.02 -8.27
C GLU A 68 21.83 11.73 -7.50
N GLU A 69 22.12 12.93 -7.00
CA GLU A 69 21.25 13.71 -6.11
C GLU A 69 19.89 14.07 -6.74
N ARG A 70 19.85 14.29 -8.05
CA ARG A 70 18.60 14.60 -8.77
C ARG A 70 17.61 13.42 -8.72
N VAL A 71 18.10 12.20 -8.92
CA VAL A 71 17.26 11.01 -8.90
C VAL A 71 16.85 10.66 -7.47
N ARG A 72 17.73 10.91 -6.48
CA ARG A 72 17.38 10.84 -5.05
C ARG A 72 16.19 11.74 -4.72
N LYS A 73 16.21 12.99 -5.16
CA LYS A 73 15.12 13.95 -4.91
C LYS A 73 13.80 13.46 -5.51
N LEU A 74 13.84 12.91 -6.73
CA LEU A 74 12.64 12.39 -7.40
C LEU A 74 12.07 11.15 -6.69
N ALA A 75 12.92 10.20 -6.30
CA ALA A 75 12.51 9.02 -5.54
C ALA A 75 11.91 9.41 -4.17
N LEU A 76 12.51 10.37 -3.47
CA LEU A 76 11.97 10.90 -2.20
C LEU A 76 10.59 11.53 -2.37
N MET A 77 10.41 12.37 -3.40
CA MET A 77 9.11 12.98 -3.69
C MET A 77 8.04 11.92 -4.00
N HIS A 78 8.40 10.87 -4.73
CA HIS A 78 7.47 9.80 -5.09
C HIS A 78 7.06 8.99 -3.87
N ARG A 79 8.04 8.61 -3.03
CA ARG A 79 7.80 7.95 -1.75
C ARG A 79 6.93 8.78 -0.81
N GLN A 80 7.18 10.09 -0.73
CA GLN A 80 6.42 10.98 0.14
C GLN A 80 4.95 11.10 -0.31
N ALA A 81 4.70 11.17 -1.62
CA ALA A 81 3.33 11.19 -2.14
C ALA A 81 2.57 9.90 -1.81
N LEU A 82 3.20 8.74 -2.01
CA LEU A 82 2.58 7.45 -1.71
C LEU A 82 2.35 7.27 -0.20
N SER A 83 3.35 7.59 0.63
CA SER A 83 3.23 7.52 2.09
C SER A 83 2.15 8.45 2.63
N SER A 84 2.01 9.66 2.07
CA SER A 84 0.95 10.60 2.46
C SER A 84 -0.44 10.04 2.11
N ALA A 85 -0.58 9.40 0.94
CA ALA A 85 -1.83 8.74 0.57
C ALA A 85 -2.15 7.59 1.53
N VAL A 86 -1.20 6.70 1.79
CA VAL A 86 -1.37 5.57 2.72
C VAL A 86 -1.72 6.04 4.13
N LYS A 87 -1.08 7.11 4.64
CA LYS A 87 -1.43 7.71 5.92
C LYS A 87 -2.84 8.29 5.96
N GLU A 88 -3.23 9.02 4.93
CA GLU A 88 -4.60 9.54 4.82
C GLU A 88 -5.62 8.41 4.91
N ILE A 89 -5.33 7.27 4.28
CA ILE A 89 -6.18 6.09 4.30
C ILE A 89 -6.21 5.43 5.68
N THR A 90 -5.08 5.24 6.37
CA THR A 90 -5.08 4.65 7.71
C THR A 90 -5.86 5.49 8.71
N VAL A 91 -5.78 6.83 8.61
CA VAL A 91 -6.66 7.74 9.36
C VAL A 91 -8.13 7.54 8.98
N LEU A 92 -8.43 7.45 7.68
CA LEU A 92 -9.79 7.16 7.24
C LEU A 92 -10.29 5.81 7.77
N MET A 93 -9.45 4.82 7.96
CA MET A 93 -9.84 3.52 8.50
C MET A 93 -10.01 3.49 10.03
N GLY A 94 -9.78 4.61 10.71
CA GLY A 94 -9.98 4.73 12.16
C GLY A 94 -8.77 4.33 13.01
N SER A 95 -7.59 4.20 12.39
CA SER A 95 -6.36 3.92 13.14
C SER A 95 -6.04 5.01 14.17
N GLN A 96 -5.72 4.59 15.39
CA GLN A 96 -5.20 5.48 16.44
C GLN A 96 -3.68 5.67 16.35
N MET A 97 -2.99 4.84 15.56
CA MET A 97 -1.53 4.85 15.34
C MET A 97 -1.25 4.99 13.84
N ALA A 98 -1.88 5.98 13.20
CA ALA A 98 -1.96 6.06 11.74
C ALA A 98 -0.59 6.25 11.06
N ASP A 99 0.39 6.82 11.75
CA ASP A 99 1.77 6.98 11.26
C ASP A 99 2.50 5.63 11.23
N GLU A 100 2.43 4.88 12.32
CA GLU A 100 3.01 3.54 12.44
C GLU A 100 2.35 2.55 11.48
N ASP A 101 1.02 2.53 11.44
CA ASP A 101 0.27 1.64 10.54
C ASP A 101 0.58 1.95 9.08
N ALA A 102 0.68 3.22 8.71
CA ALA A 102 1.04 3.62 7.35
C ALA A 102 2.47 3.19 7.00
N ALA A 103 3.41 3.30 7.95
CA ALA A 103 4.77 2.83 7.75
C ALA A 103 4.84 1.31 7.53
N ILE A 104 4.03 0.53 8.26
CA ILE A 104 3.97 -0.93 8.08
C ILE A 104 3.35 -1.28 6.72
N VAL A 105 2.24 -0.66 6.33
CA VAL A 105 1.62 -0.84 5.01
C VAL A 105 2.64 -0.53 3.90
N MET A 106 3.38 0.58 4.03
CA MET A 106 4.43 0.95 3.08
C MET A 106 5.55 -0.09 3.01
N ALA A 107 5.96 -0.66 4.15
CA ALA A 107 6.98 -1.72 4.17
C ALA A 107 6.52 -2.97 3.42
N VAL A 108 5.25 -3.36 3.59
CA VAL A 108 4.64 -4.49 2.89
C VAL A 108 4.57 -4.22 1.38
N LEU A 109 4.11 -3.03 0.97
CA LEU A 109 4.07 -2.65 -0.44
C LEU A 109 5.44 -2.68 -1.11
N HIS A 110 6.47 -2.17 -0.43
CA HIS A 110 7.83 -2.22 -0.96
C HIS A 110 8.36 -3.66 -1.11
N ALA A 111 7.99 -4.58 -0.21
CA ALA A 111 8.37 -5.98 -0.32
C ALA A 111 7.67 -6.66 -1.51
N ILE A 112 6.38 -6.35 -1.72
CA ILE A 112 5.60 -6.84 -2.86
C ILE A 112 6.17 -6.31 -4.18
N GLU A 113 6.46 -5.02 -4.26
CA GLU A 113 7.06 -4.40 -5.45
C GLU A 113 8.40 -5.03 -5.81
N TYR A 114 9.25 -5.28 -4.80
CA TYR A 114 10.52 -5.97 -5.01
C TYR A 114 10.31 -7.40 -5.50
N GLN A 115 9.37 -8.13 -4.91
CA GLN A 115 9.07 -9.49 -5.35
C GLN A 115 8.51 -9.53 -6.77
N LEU A 116 7.62 -8.61 -7.14
CA LEU A 116 7.10 -8.49 -8.51
C LEU A 116 8.21 -8.16 -9.52
N LEU A 117 9.22 -7.37 -9.14
CA LEU A 117 10.38 -7.12 -10.00
C LEU A 117 11.21 -8.38 -10.26
N LEU A 118 11.24 -9.33 -9.32
CA LEU A 118 11.99 -10.59 -9.47
C LEU A 118 11.18 -11.69 -10.15
N ASP A 119 9.91 -11.86 -9.74
CA ASP A 119 9.05 -12.96 -10.15
C ASP A 119 8.25 -12.64 -11.42
N GLY A 120 8.15 -11.37 -11.81
CA GLY A 120 7.34 -10.90 -12.94
C GLY A 120 5.87 -10.64 -12.56
N GLU A 121 5.10 -10.10 -13.53
CA GLU A 121 3.71 -9.64 -13.33
C GLU A 121 2.71 -10.76 -12.98
N ASP A 122 3.01 -12.00 -13.38
CA ASP A 122 2.14 -13.17 -13.19
C ASP A 122 2.17 -13.75 -11.76
N SER A 123 3.00 -13.20 -10.87
CA SER A 123 3.06 -13.62 -9.46
C SER A 123 1.77 -13.25 -8.71
N ASP A 124 1.19 -14.21 -7.99
CA ASP A 124 0.07 -14.03 -7.06
C ASP A 124 0.54 -13.68 -5.62
N ALA A 125 1.85 -13.49 -5.44
CA ALA A 125 2.43 -13.08 -4.18
C ALA A 125 1.81 -11.78 -3.60
N PRO A 126 1.50 -10.73 -4.39
CA PRO A 126 0.87 -9.51 -3.87
C PRO A 126 -0.41 -9.81 -3.10
N GLU A 127 -1.34 -10.56 -3.70
CA GLU A 127 -2.63 -10.89 -3.11
C GLU A 127 -2.48 -11.69 -1.82
N ARG A 128 -1.61 -12.71 -1.83
CA ARG A 128 -1.42 -13.56 -0.65
C ARG A 128 -0.85 -12.78 0.52
N ILE A 129 0.17 -11.96 0.28
CA ILE A 129 0.85 -11.17 1.32
C ILE A 129 -0.12 -10.12 1.86
N LEU A 130 -0.78 -9.36 0.99
CA LEU A 130 -1.73 -8.32 1.39
C LEU A 130 -2.90 -8.90 2.16
N ARG A 131 -3.49 -10.02 1.69
CA ARG A 131 -4.59 -10.68 2.38
C ARG A 131 -4.17 -11.09 3.78
N ARG A 132 -3.03 -11.76 3.91
CA ARG A 132 -2.52 -12.18 5.22
C ARG A 132 -2.31 -10.99 6.16
N TYR A 133 -1.69 -9.91 5.66
CA TYR A 133 -1.42 -8.73 6.46
C TYR A 133 -2.70 -8.00 6.89
N LEU A 134 -3.61 -7.76 5.97
CA LEU A 134 -4.87 -7.06 6.23
C LEU A 134 -5.79 -7.85 7.16
N SER A 135 -5.81 -9.19 7.07
CA SER A 135 -6.51 -10.04 8.04
C SER A 135 -5.97 -9.94 9.46
N MET A 136 -4.70 -9.59 9.65
CA MET A 136 -4.13 -9.35 10.99
C MET A 136 -4.42 -7.92 11.49
N LEU A 137 -4.41 -6.95 10.58
CA LEU A 137 -4.55 -5.53 10.92
C LEU A 137 -6.01 -5.09 11.13
N MET A 138 -6.94 -5.59 10.31
CA MET A 138 -8.35 -5.18 10.38
C MET A 138 -9.00 -5.35 11.75
N PRO A 139 -8.85 -6.49 12.46
CA PRO A 139 -9.39 -6.63 13.80
C PRO A 139 -8.85 -5.60 14.80
N MET A 140 -7.57 -5.22 14.68
CA MET A 140 -6.92 -4.23 15.56
C MET A 140 -7.43 -2.80 15.31
N LEU A 141 -7.81 -2.49 14.07
CA LEU A 141 -8.42 -1.19 13.73
C LEU A 141 -9.84 -1.04 14.26
N VAL A 142 -10.55 -2.15 14.48
CA VAL A 142 -11.96 -2.18 14.89
C VAL A 142 -12.13 -2.28 16.40
N GLN A 143 -11.16 -2.87 17.11
CA GLN A 143 -11.18 -3.04 18.56
C GLN A 143 -9.84 -2.58 19.17
N PRO A 144 -9.69 -1.28 19.47
CA PRO A 144 -8.44 -0.74 20.02
C PRO A 144 -8.11 -1.22 21.44
N ASP A 145 -9.07 -1.83 22.16
CA ASP A 145 -8.91 -2.27 23.56
C ASP A 145 -8.13 -3.59 23.74
N LEU A 146 -7.55 -4.14 22.66
CA LEU A 146 -6.77 -5.40 22.68
C LEU A 146 -5.25 -5.18 22.78
N LEU A 147 -4.79 -3.95 23.02
CA LEU A 147 -3.38 -3.59 23.24
C LEU A 147 -3.13 -3.10 24.68
#